data_AF-A0A225NNK0-F1
#
_entry.id   AF-A0A225NNK0-F1
#
_cell.length_a   1.000
_cell.length_b   1.000
_cell.length_c   1.000
_cell.angle_alpha   90.00
_cell.angle_beta   90.00
_cell.angle_gamma   90.00
#
_symmetry.space_group_name_H-M   'P 1'
#
loop_
_entity.id
_entity.type
_entity.pdbx_description
1 polymer ?
#
loop_
_entity_poly.entity_id
_entity_poly.type
_entity_poly.pdbx_seq_one_letter_code
_entity_poly.pdbx_strand_id
1 'polypeptide(L)'
;MSMNVYLSGEIHTDWREQIIAGAEELDLEFSGPVTDHGASDDCGVTILGEEPDKYWHDHKGAMVNAIRTRKGIADADVVVVRFGDQYKQWNAAFDAGYAAALGKSLIILHGPDHAHALKEVDAAALAVAQEPGQVVDILRYVLTGKLPG
;
A
#
# COMPACT_ATOMS: atom_id res chain seq x y z
N MET A 1 11.02 20.00 -1.41
CA MET A 1 10.90 18.96 -0.37
C MET A 1 10.05 17.93 -1.04
N SER A 2 10.63 16.76 -1.32
CA SER A 2 9.91 15.65 -1.94
C SER A 2 8.87 15.11 -0.97
N MET A 3 7.70 14.74 -1.48
CA MET A 3 6.62 14.14 -0.69
C MET A 3 6.76 12.61 -0.72
N ASN A 4 6.74 11.96 0.45
CA ASN A 4 6.89 10.52 0.59
C ASN A 4 5.54 9.80 0.41
N VAL A 5 5.49 8.87 -0.54
CA VAL A 5 4.30 8.07 -0.83
C VAL A 5 4.57 6.59 -0.58
N TYR A 6 3.78 5.97 0.31
CA TYR A 6 3.86 4.52 0.57
C TYR A 6 2.75 3.78 -0.19
N LEU A 7 3.12 2.84 -1.06
CA LEU A 7 2.24 2.05 -1.90
C LEU A 7 1.98 0.66 -1.30
N SER A 8 0.97 0.54 -0.43
CA SER A 8 0.53 -0.74 0.15
C SER A 8 -0.56 -1.41 -0.68
N GLY A 9 -0.76 -2.71 -0.47
CA GLY A 9 -1.82 -3.50 -1.09
C GLY A 9 -1.33 -4.71 -1.84
N GLU A 10 -2.19 -5.23 -2.72
CA GLU A 10 -1.92 -6.41 -3.55
C GLU A 10 -0.61 -6.28 -4.36
N ILE A 11 0.04 -7.42 -4.64
CA ILE A 11 1.33 -7.51 -5.35
C ILE A 11 1.25 -8.38 -6.62
N HIS A 12 0.04 -8.60 -7.14
CA HIS A 12 -0.27 -9.47 -8.26
C HIS A 12 -0.47 -8.74 -9.60
N THR A 13 -0.54 -7.40 -9.58
CA THR A 13 -0.62 -6.57 -10.79
C THR A 13 0.47 -5.49 -10.82
N ASP A 14 0.57 -4.77 -11.93
CA ASP A 14 1.56 -3.73 -12.23
C ASP A 14 1.14 -2.31 -11.76
N TRP A 15 0.13 -2.21 -10.89
CA TRP A 15 -0.45 -0.93 -10.51
C TRP A 15 0.54 0.05 -9.86
N ARG A 16 1.57 -0.45 -9.15
CA ARG A 16 2.60 0.39 -8.53
C ARG A 16 3.49 0.99 -9.60
N GLU A 17 3.91 0.18 -10.56
CA GLU A 17 4.72 0.59 -11.70
C GLU A 17 3.99 1.65 -12.52
N GLN A 18 2.67 1.49 -12.71
CA GLN A 18 1.85 2.49 -13.39
C GLN A 18 1.82 3.84 -12.64
N ILE A 19 1.69 3.85 -11.31
CA ILE A 19 1.73 5.09 -10.51
C ILE A 19 3.11 5.74 -10.59
N ILE A 20 4.17 4.95 -10.38
CA ILE A 20 5.55 5.44 -10.36
C ILE A 20 5.90 6.05 -11.73
N ALA A 21 5.59 5.36 -12.82
CA ALA A 21 5.84 5.85 -14.17
C ALA A 21 5.00 7.09 -14.51
N GLY A 22 3.71 7.11 -14.14
CA GLY A 22 2.84 8.27 -14.38
C GLY A 22 3.23 9.51 -13.58
N ALA A 23 3.98 9.33 -12.50
CA ALA A 23 4.44 10.38 -11.60
C ALA A 23 5.93 10.73 -11.74
N GLU A 24 6.63 10.22 -12.77
CA GLU A 24 8.08 10.39 -12.94
C GLU A 24 8.55 11.85 -12.94
N GLU A 25 7.72 12.78 -13.41
CA GLU A 25 8.02 14.22 -13.43
C GLU A 25 7.69 14.97 -12.13
N LEU A 26 7.16 14.28 -11.11
CA LEU A 26 6.76 14.88 -9.83
C LEU A 26 7.88 14.70 -8.78
N ASP A 27 8.04 15.69 -7.89
CA ASP A 27 8.96 15.63 -6.72
C ASP A 27 8.35 14.71 -5.64
N LEU A 28 8.33 13.40 -5.91
CA LEU A 28 7.79 12.34 -5.06
C LEU A 28 8.83 11.24 -4.83
N GLU A 29 8.84 10.69 -3.62
CA GLU A 29 9.61 9.48 -3.29
C GLU A 29 8.64 8.34 -2.98
N PHE A 30 8.76 7.23 -3.72
CA PHE A 30 7.90 6.06 -3.55
C PHE A 30 8.58 4.97 -2.75
N SER A 31 7.81 4.32 -1.87
CA SER A 31 8.23 3.12 -1.14
C SER A 31 7.08 2.13 -1.02
N GLY A 32 7.37 0.87 -0.69
CA GLY A 32 6.36 -0.19 -0.63
C GLY A 32 6.83 -1.43 0.14
N PRO A 33 5.96 -2.45 0.26
CA PRO A 33 6.33 -3.74 0.84
C PRO A 33 7.30 -4.50 -0.06
N VAL A 34 7.84 -5.61 0.44
CA VAL A 34 8.59 -6.56 -0.39
C VAL A 34 7.60 -7.24 -1.35
N THR A 35 7.85 -7.15 -2.66
CA THR A 35 7.01 -7.75 -3.71
C THR A 35 7.49 -9.12 -4.17
N ASP A 36 8.71 -9.51 -3.79
CA ASP A 36 9.19 -10.88 -3.94
C ASP A 36 8.48 -11.77 -2.93
N HIS A 37 7.52 -12.57 -3.42
CA HIS A 37 6.70 -13.46 -2.62
C HIS A 37 7.53 -14.44 -1.77
N GLY A 38 8.52 -15.11 -2.36
CA GLY A 38 9.32 -16.11 -1.65
C GLY A 38 10.17 -15.47 -0.56
N ALA A 39 10.80 -14.34 -0.87
CA ALA A 39 11.56 -13.59 0.12
C ALA A 39 10.66 -13.07 1.25
N SER A 40 9.45 -12.60 0.93
CA SER A 40 8.49 -12.11 1.93
C SER A 40 8.00 -13.23 2.85
N ASP A 41 7.63 -14.39 2.30
CA ASP A 41 7.06 -15.50 3.07
C ASP A 41 8.13 -16.18 3.96
N ASP A 42 9.34 -16.35 3.43
CA ASP A 42 10.40 -17.13 4.10
C ASP A 42 11.34 -16.28 4.95
N CYS A 43 11.22 -14.94 4.96
CA CYS A 43 12.15 -14.07 5.69
C CYS A 43 12.24 -14.42 7.18
N GLY A 44 11.11 -14.77 7.80
CA GLY A 44 11.03 -15.13 9.20
C GLY A 44 11.85 -16.37 9.54
N VAL A 45 11.65 -17.46 8.79
CA VAL A 45 12.34 -18.73 9.04
C VAL A 45 13.79 -18.72 8.58
N THR A 46 14.11 -17.98 7.52
CA THR A 46 15.47 -17.80 7.03
C THR A 46 16.35 -17.06 8.04
N ILE A 47 15.79 -16.06 8.75
CA ILE A 47 16.55 -15.20 9.67
C ILE A 47 16.48 -15.71 11.12
N LEU A 48 15.31 -16.15 11.58
CA LEU A 48 15.06 -16.48 13.00
C LEU A 48 15.08 -17.99 13.29
N GLY A 49 15.33 -18.81 12.27
CA GLY A 49 15.39 -20.27 12.35
C GLY A 49 14.11 -20.95 11.87
N GLU A 50 14.29 -22.17 11.35
CA GLU A 50 13.25 -23.01 10.76
C GLU A 50 12.04 -23.15 11.69
N GLU A 51 10.86 -23.27 11.08
CA GLU A 51 9.60 -23.43 11.79
C GLU A 51 8.75 -24.49 11.10
N PRO A 52 8.58 -25.70 11.69
CA PRO A 52 7.79 -26.75 11.07
C PRO A 52 6.28 -26.50 11.15
N ASP A 53 5.83 -25.68 12.10
CA ASP A 53 4.42 -25.30 12.20
C ASP A 53 4.08 -24.17 11.21
N LYS A 54 3.16 -24.43 10.27
CA LYS A 54 2.82 -23.48 9.21
C LYS A 54 2.30 -22.14 9.74
N TYR A 55 1.55 -22.14 10.85
CA TYR A 55 1.07 -20.90 11.43
C TYR A 55 2.23 -20.05 11.95
N TRP A 56 3.16 -20.67 12.69
CA TRP A 56 4.32 -19.96 13.23
C TRP A 56 5.32 -19.55 12.14
N HIS A 57 5.44 -20.34 11.07
CA HIS A 57 6.19 -19.98 9.87
C HIS A 57 5.70 -18.64 9.31
N ASP A 58 4.40 -18.57 9.01
CA ASP A 58 3.77 -17.37 8.44
C ASP A 58 3.79 -16.21 9.42
N HIS A 59 3.57 -16.49 10.71
CA HIS A 59 3.62 -15.46 11.74
C HIS A 59 5.01 -14.83 11.84
N LYS A 60 6.10 -15.62 11.79
CA LYS A 60 7.47 -15.09 11.79
C LYS A 60 7.69 -14.19 10.58
N GLY A 61 7.31 -14.63 9.38
CA GLY A 61 7.42 -13.82 8.16
C GLY A 61 6.62 -12.52 8.26
N ALA A 62 5.36 -12.61 8.69
CA ALA A 62 4.48 -11.45 8.86
C ALA A 62 5.04 -10.43 9.85
N MET A 63 5.60 -10.87 10.98
CA MET A 63 6.15 -9.98 12.01
C MET A 63 7.42 -9.26 11.55
N VAL A 64 8.29 -9.93 10.79
CA VAL A 64 9.49 -9.29 10.21
C VAL A 64 9.08 -8.25 9.16
N ASN A 65 8.15 -8.59 8.27
CA ASN A 65 7.60 -7.65 7.29
C ASN A 65 6.93 -6.44 7.96
N ALA A 66 6.21 -6.66 9.07
CA ALA A 66 5.54 -5.60 9.80
C ALA A 66 6.50 -4.51 10.32
N ILE A 67 7.77 -4.83 10.60
CA ILE A 67 8.77 -3.82 10.97
C ILE A 67 8.94 -2.80 9.83
N ARG A 68 9.07 -3.29 8.59
CA ARG A 68 9.23 -2.44 7.40
C ARG A 68 7.95 -1.71 7.06
N THR A 69 6.81 -2.41 7.06
CA THR A 69 5.51 -1.84 6.72
C THR A 69 5.13 -0.71 7.69
N ARG A 70 5.27 -0.93 9.00
CA ARG A 70 4.96 0.11 10.00
C ARG A 70 5.87 1.32 9.87
N LYS A 71 7.16 1.12 9.58
CA LYS A 71 8.10 2.22 9.34
C LYS A 71 7.73 3.00 8.08
N GLY A 72 7.46 2.31 6.96
CA GLY A 72 7.05 2.92 5.70
C GLY A 72 5.77 3.74 5.84
N ILE A 73 4.74 3.20 6.48
CA ILE A 73 3.50 3.93 6.77
C ILE A 73 3.77 5.15 7.68
N ALA A 74 4.56 4.98 8.74
CA ALA A 74 4.85 6.06 9.68
C ALA A 74 5.65 7.22 9.05
N ASP A 75 6.50 6.95 8.07
CA ASP A 75 7.31 7.96 7.39
C ASP A 75 6.60 8.63 6.20
N ALA A 76 5.56 8.00 5.66
CA ALA A 76 4.84 8.51 4.51
C ALA A 76 4.06 9.79 4.83
N ASP A 77 4.02 10.72 3.88
CA ASP A 77 3.10 11.85 3.88
C ASP A 77 1.72 11.42 3.35
N VAL A 78 1.73 10.55 2.33
CA VAL A 78 0.54 9.94 1.72
C VAL A 78 0.70 8.42 1.66
N VAL A 79 -0.34 7.69 2.05
CA VAL A 79 -0.42 6.23 1.91
C VAL A 79 -1.47 5.91 0.86
N VAL A 80 -1.09 5.10 -0.13
CA VAL A 80 -2.00 4.54 -1.13
C VAL A 80 -2.17 3.06 -0.82
N VAL A 81 -3.42 2.59 -0.69
CA VAL A 81 -3.72 1.17 -0.46
C VAL A 81 -4.56 0.60 -1.59
N ARG A 82 -4.00 -0.38 -2.32
CA ARG A 82 -4.66 -1.08 -3.42
C ARG A 82 -5.36 -2.36 -2.95
N PHE A 83 -6.63 -2.51 -3.32
CA PHE A 83 -7.41 -3.74 -3.16
C PHE A 83 -7.70 -4.37 -4.53
N GLY A 84 -7.02 -5.47 -4.85
CA GLY A 84 -7.24 -6.25 -6.07
C GLY A 84 -8.22 -7.41 -5.88
N ASP A 85 -8.60 -8.05 -6.99
CA ASP A 85 -9.65 -9.08 -7.03
C ASP A 85 -9.20 -10.47 -6.54
N GLN A 86 -7.89 -10.67 -6.38
CA GLN A 86 -7.31 -11.95 -5.97
C GLN A 86 -7.09 -12.00 -4.46
N TYR A 87 -7.38 -13.17 -3.88
CA TYR A 87 -7.23 -13.44 -2.45
C TYR A 87 -8.01 -12.49 -1.54
N LYS A 88 -8.04 -12.83 -0.25
CA LYS A 88 -8.63 -11.95 0.76
C LYS A 88 -7.55 -10.98 1.23
N GLN A 89 -7.62 -9.73 0.80
CA GLN A 89 -6.62 -8.67 1.02
C GLN A 89 -6.66 -8.09 2.46
N TRP A 90 -6.60 -8.96 3.47
CA TRP A 90 -6.70 -8.58 4.88
C TRP A 90 -5.51 -7.78 5.39
N ASN A 91 -4.32 -8.04 4.86
CA ASN A 91 -3.13 -7.23 5.11
C ASN A 91 -3.33 -5.78 4.61
N ALA A 92 -3.91 -5.60 3.42
CA ALA A 92 -4.19 -4.27 2.87
C ALA A 92 -5.23 -3.52 3.74
N ALA A 93 -6.30 -4.20 4.16
CA ALA A 93 -7.28 -3.63 5.08
C ALA A 93 -6.66 -3.22 6.42
N PHE A 94 -5.75 -4.05 6.95
CA PHE A 94 -5.03 -3.75 8.19
C PHE A 94 -4.11 -2.54 8.03
N ASP A 95 -3.36 -2.45 6.93
CA ASP A 95 -2.49 -1.32 6.62
C ASP A 95 -3.28 -0.02 6.46
N ALA A 96 -4.42 -0.05 5.77
CA ALA A 96 -5.32 1.11 5.65
C ALA A 96 -5.83 1.57 7.02
N GLY A 97 -6.26 0.65 7.87
CA GLY A 97 -6.68 0.95 9.24
C GLY A 97 -5.53 1.51 10.09
N TYR A 98 -4.32 0.97 9.96
CA TYR A 98 -3.15 1.45 10.69
C TYR A 98 -2.72 2.85 10.22
N ALA A 99 -2.73 3.12 8.92
CA ALA A 99 -2.47 4.44 8.35
C ALA A 99 -3.52 5.47 8.84
N ALA A 100 -4.80 5.10 8.82
CA ALA A 100 -5.88 5.94 9.34
C ALA A 100 -5.71 6.24 10.84
N ALA A 101 -5.35 5.23 11.65
CA ALA A 101 -5.10 5.39 13.08
C ALA A 101 -3.91 6.34 13.39
N LEU A 102 -2.91 6.39 12.51
CA LEU A 102 -1.79 7.32 12.59
C LEU A 102 -2.10 8.71 12.03
N GLY A 103 -3.32 8.94 11.50
CA GLY A 103 -3.72 10.21 10.91
C GLY A 103 -3.03 10.51 9.57
N LYS A 104 -2.61 9.48 8.83
CA LYS A 104 -1.98 9.64 7.52
C LYS A 104 -3.00 10.02 6.45
N SER A 105 -2.57 10.83 5.48
CA SER A 105 -3.35 11.09 4.28
C SER A 105 -3.50 9.79 3.49
N LEU A 106 -4.74 9.30 3.37
CA LEU A 106 -5.03 7.98 2.83
C LEU A 106 -5.77 8.07 1.50
N ILE A 107 -5.26 7.37 0.49
CA ILE A 107 -5.91 7.15 -0.80
C ILE A 107 -6.18 5.65 -0.93
N ILE A 108 -7.41 5.27 -1.26
CA ILE A 108 -7.75 3.88 -1.54
C ILE A 108 -7.89 3.69 -3.05
N LEU A 109 -7.35 2.59 -3.57
CA LEU A 109 -7.44 2.22 -4.98
C LEU A 109 -8.16 0.88 -5.12
N HIS A 110 -9.41 0.88 -5.59
CA HIS A 110 -10.20 -0.34 -5.79
C HIS A 110 -11.17 -0.23 -6.98
N GLY A 111 -11.43 -1.34 -7.67
CA GLY A 111 -12.47 -1.41 -8.69
C GLY A 111 -13.88 -1.38 -8.06
N PRO A 112 -14.95 -1.12 -8.85
CA PRO A 112 -16.31 -0.92 -8.32
C PRO A 112 -16.84 -2.11 -7.52
N ASP A 113 -16.40 -3.33 -7.83
CA ASP A 113 -16.86 -4.56 -7.16
C ASP A 113 -16.49 -4.63 -5.68
N HIS A 114 -15.50 -3.85 -5.23
CA HIS A 114 -15.07 -3.81 -3.83
C HIS A 114 -15.81 -2.78 -2.96
N ALA A 115 -16.56 -1.85 -3.57
CA ALA A 115 -17.09 -0.67 -2.88
C ALA A 115 -17.95 -1.01 -1.64
N HIS A 116 -18.80 -2.04 -1.72
CA HIS A 116 -19.63 -2.42 -0.58
C HIS A 116 -18.81 -2.99 0.58
N ALA A 117 -17.78 -3.79 0.27
CA ALA A 117 -16.94 -4.43 1.27
C ALA A 117 -15.94 -3.46 1.92
N LEU A 118 -15.58 -2.39 1.19
CA LEU A 118 -14.62 -1.39 1.63
C LEU A 118 -15.24 -0.11 2.17
N LYS A 119 -16.56 0.02 2.26
CA LYS A 119 -17.24 1.27 2.66
C LYS A 119 -16.72 1.92 3.96
N GLU A 120 -16.33 1.15 4.97
CA GLU A 120 -15.71 1.69 6.20
C GLU A 120 -14.24 2.13 5.99
N VAL A 121 -13.51 1.44 5.11
CA VAL A 121 -12.14 1.82 4.71
C VAL A 121 -12.18 3.09 3.86
N ASP A 122 -13.11 3.16 2.92
CA ASP A 122 -13.36 4.33 2.06
C ASP A 122 -13.74 5.55 2.89
N ALA A 123 -14.55 5.36 3.94
CA ALA A 123 -14.93 6.44 4.85
C ALA A 123 -13.74 7.03 5.64
N ALA A 124 -12.65 6.28 5.81
CA ALA A 124 -11.41 6.76 6.43
C ALA A 124 -10.46 7.44 5.43
N ALA A 125 -10.70 7.29 4.12
CA ALA A 125 -9.86 7.81 3.06
C ALA A 125 -10.20 9.27 2.72
N LEU A 126 -9.19 10.02 2.24
CA LEU A 126 -9.39 11.36 1.68
C LEU A 126 -9.78 11.31 0.21
N ALA A 127 -9.46 10.21 -0.48
CA ALA A 127 -9.86 9.95 -1.85
C ALA A 127 -9.97 8.43 -2.11
N VAL A 128 -10.93 8.07 -2.97
CA VAL A 128 -11.09 6.70 -3.50
C VAL A 128 -10.93 6.77 -5.01
N ALA A 129 -9.89 6.10 -5.52
CA ALA A 129 -9.58 5.96 -6.93
C ALA A 129 -9.99 4.57 -7.44
N GLN A 130 -10.33 4.49 -8.71
CA GLN A 130 -10.64 3.23 -9.40
C GLN A 130 -9.50 2.77 -10.32
N GLU A 131 -8.67 3.72 -10.80
CA GLU A 131 -7.55 3.44 -11.70
C GLU A 131 -6.26 4.11 -11.21
N PRO A 132 -5.08 3.50 -11.44
CA PRO A 132 -3.79 4.08 -11.06
C PRO A 132 -3.58 5.53 -11.53
N GLY A 133 -4.05 5.88 -12.73
CA GLY A 133 -3.95 7.23 -13.27
C GLY A 133 -4.64 8.29 -12.40
N GLN A 134 -5.76 7.95 -11.75
CA GLN A 134 -6.44 8.88 -10.85
C GLN A 134 -5.61 9.16 -9.59
N VAL A 135 -4.83 8.18 -9.11
CA VAL A 135 -3.89 8.39 -8.01
C VAL A 135 -2.79 9.37 -8.44
N VAL A 136 -2.26 9.21 -9.65
CA VAL A 136 -1.26 10.14 -10.21
C VAL A 136 -1.82 11.58 -10.29
N ASP A 137 -3.05 11.74 -10.76
CA ASP A 137 -3.69 13.06 -10.86
C ASP A 137 -3.92 13.70 -9.48
N ILE A 138 -4.34 12.90 -8.48
CA ILE A 138 -4.46 13.35 -7.10
C ILE A 138 -3.10 13.82 -6.57
N LEU A 139 -2.04 13.02 -6.74
CA LEU A 139 -0.70 13.35 -6.26
C LEU A 139 -0.16 14.61 -6.95
N ARG A 140 -0.37 14.75 -8.26
CA ARG A 140 -0.01 15.96 -9.03
C ARG A 140 -0.72 17.19 -8.48
N TYR A 141 -2.03 17.10 -8.22
CA TYR A 141 -2.80 18.20 -7.68
C TYR A 141 -2.34 18.57 -6.27
N VAL A 142 -2.13 17.59 -5.39
CA VAL A 142 -1.64 17.82 -4.02
C VAL A 142 -0.28 18.51 -4.03
N LEU A 143 0.62 18.08 -4.92
CA LEU A 143 1.98 18.63 -4.99
C LEU A 143 2.04 20.02 -5.65
N THR A 144 1.21 20.28 -6.66
CA THR A 144 1.38 21.45 -7.55
C THR A 144 0.22 22.43 -7.58
N GLY A 145 -0.96 22.02 -7.08
CA GLY A 145 -2.22 22.77 -7.20
C GLY A 145 -2.79 22.85 -8.62
N LYS A 146 -2.25 22.10 -9.59
CA LYS A 146 -2.67 22.13 -11.00
C LYS A 146 -3.51 20.90 -11.34
N LEU A 147 -4.55 21.11 -12.15
CA LEU A 147 -5.36 20.02 -12.72
C LEU A 147 -4.60 19.31 -13.85
N PRO A 148 -4.89 18.02 -14.11
CA PRO A 148 -4.45 17.35 -15.34
C PRO A 148 -5.00 18.07 -16.58
N GLY A 149 -4.23 18.04 -17.67
CA GLY A 149 -4.52 18.71 -18.95
C GLY A 149 -4.50 17.77 -20.13
#